data_AF-A0A084G7F8-F1
#
_entry.id   AF-A0A084G7F8-F1
#
_cell.length_a   1.000
_cell.length_b   1.000
_cell.length_c   1.000
_cell.angle_alpha   90.00
_cell.angle_beta   90.00
_cell.angle_gamma   90.00
#
_symmetry.space_group_name_H-M   'P 1'
#
loop_
_entity.id
_entity.type
_entity.pdbx_description
1 polymer ?
#
loop_
_entity_poly.entity_id
_entity_poly.type
_entity_poly.pdbx_seq_one_letter_code
_entity_poly.pdbx_strand_id
1 'polypeptide(L)'
;MKFSTALFGLATVLGLAQGQIPDENHDGLPDGDIPDCAMSCFTNIYLTNLPAFMACQEANLFLCFCKSVTFVTLYKQCVCENCPADEKEDALQFGLDTCTLNNATIGWMGNTC
;
A
#
# COMPACT_ATOMS: atom_id res chain seq x y z
N MET A 1 -37.91 20.87 45.41
CA MET A 1 -38.20 20.14 44.16
C MET A 1 -36.87 19.73 43.58
N LYS A 2 -36.61 18.42 43.46
CA LYS A 2 -35.37 17.85 42.91
C LYS A 2 -35.59 17.61 41.42
N PHE A 3 -34.71 18.12 40.57
CA PHE A 3 -34.50 17.57 39.23
C PHE A 3 -33.01 17.57 38.92
N SER A 4 -32.45 16.36 38.93
CA SER A 4 -31.13 16.04 38.39
C SER A 4 -31.19 16.14 36.87
N THR A 5 -30.34 16.94 36.26
CA THR A 5 -30.11 16.90 34.80
C THR A 5 -28.79 16.19 34.55
N ALA A 6 -28.89 15.07 33.85
CA ALA A 6 -27.83 14.13 33.56
C ALA A 6 -26.73 14.75 32.68
N LEU A 7 -25.49 14.38 32.98
CA LEU A 7 -24.34 14.46 32.09
C LEU A 7 -24.61 13.65 30.82
N PHE A 8 -24.61 14.30 29.66
CA PHE A 8 -24.26 13.66 28.41
C PHE A 8 -22.96 14.29 27.93
N GLY A 9 -21.87 13.57 28.18
CA GLY A 9 -20.58 13.88 27.57
C GLY A 9 -20.71 13.72 26.07
N LEU A 10 -20.57 14.83 25.35
CA LEU A 10 -20.19 14.78 23.93
C LEU A 10 -18.71 14.41 23.89
N ALA A 11 -18.44 13.10 23.89
CA ALA A 11 -17.21 12.60 23.31
C ALA A 11 -17.29 12.91 21.82
N THR A 12 -16.59 13.97 21.41
CA THR A 12 -16.32 14.26 20.01
C THR A 12 -15.54 13.08 19.45
N VAL A 13 -16.25 12.16 18.82
CA VAL A 13 -15.63 11.15 17.97
C VAL A 13 -15.15 11.91 16.74
N LEU A 14 -13.95 12.51 16.83
CA LEU A 14 -13.15 12.76 15.64
C LEU A 14 -12.83 11.38 15.08
N GLY A 15 -13.76 10.87 14.26
CA GLY A 15 -13.48 9.80 13.34
C GLY A 15 -12.29 10.24 12.52
N LEU A 16 -11.19 9.51 12.70
CA LEU A 16 -10.05 9.56 11.81
C LEU A 16 -10.62 9.39 10.40
N ALA A 17 -10.54 10.43 9.58
CA ALA A 17 -10.55 10.25 8.15
C ALA A 17 -9.30 9.43 7.82
N GLN A 18 -9.41 8.10 7.97
CA GLN A 18 -8.57 7.20 7.22
C GLN A 18 -8.96 7.50 5.77
N GLY A 19 -8.13 8.29 5.08
CA GLY A 19 -8.28 8.45 3.63
C GLY A 19 -8.36 7.05 3.06
N GLN A 20 -9.54 6.67 2.56
CA GLN A 20 -9.69 5.39 1.91
C GLN A 20 -8.74 5.45 0.73
N ILE A 21 -7.79 4.52 0.66
CA ILE A 21 -6.98 4.34 -0.54
C ILE A 21 -7.99 4.03 -1.66
N PRO A 22 -8.12 4.89 -2.68
CA PRO A 22 -9.09 4.68 -3.74
C PRO A 22 -8.70 3.44 -4.54
N ASP A 23 -9.68 2.58 -4.79
CA ASP A 23 -9.63 1.38 -5.64
C ASP A 23 -11.03 1.25 -6.28
N GLU A 24 -11.32 2.19 -7.18
CA GLU A 24 -12.57 2.36 -7.93
C GLU A 24 -12.84 1.18 -8.88
N ASN A 25 -11.78 0.55 -9.41
CA ASN A 25 -11.91 -0.56 -10.34
C ASN A 25 -11.89 -1.95 -9.65
N HIS A 26 -11.59 -2.00 -8.35
CA HIS A 26 -11.53 -3.21 -7.52
C HIS A 26 -10.51 -4.25 -8.00
N ASP A 27 -9.39 -3.81 -8.59
CA ASP A 27 -8.31 -4.68 -9.06
C ASP A 27 -7.22 -4.93 -8.00
N GLY A 28 -7.30 -4.24 -6.85
CA GLY A 28 -6.34 -4.35 -5.77
C GLY A 28 -5.09 -3.49 -5.96
N LEU A 29 -5.14 -2.48 -6.84
CA LEU A 29 -4.15 -1.44 -6.98
C LEU A 29 -4.71 -0.08 -6.53
N PRO A 30 -3.86 0.81 -6.00
CA PRO A 30 -4.26 2.19 -5.73
C PRO A 30 -4.59 2.91 -7.02
N ASP A 31 -5.71 3.63 -7.07
CA ASP A 31 -6.03 4.54 -8.18
C ASP A 31 -5.43 5.93 -8.00
N GLY A 32 -5.22 6.64 -9.12
CA GLY A 32 -4.77 8.04 -9.16
C GLY A 32 -3.54 8.25 -10.04
N ASP A 33 -2.82 9.34 -9.78
CA ASP A 33 -1.56 9.67 -10.46
C ASP A 33 -0.43 8.79 -9.92
N ILE A 34 -0.39 7.53 -10.35
CA ILE A 34 0.66 6.57 -9.99
C ILE A 34 1.92 6.89 -10.80
N PRO A 35 3.08 7.07 -10.16
CA PRO A 35 4.33 7.26 -10.90
C PRO A 35 4.61 6.07 -11.83
N ASP A 36 4.87 6.33 -13.11
CA ASP A 36 5.20 5.29 -14.10
C ASP A 36 6.39 4.42 -13.64
N CYS A 37 7.30 5.02 -12.87
CA CYS A 37 8.43 4.30 -12.29
C CYS A 37 7.99 3.20 -11.31
N ALA A 38 6.96 3.43 -10.51
CA ALA A 38 6.43 2.46 -9.55
C ALA A 38 5.96 1.20 -10.27
N MET A 39 5.13 1.37 -11.29
CA MET A 39 4.63 0.27 -12.13
C MET A 39 5.75 -0.42 -12.91
N SER A 40 6.72 0.34 -13.40
CA SER A 40 7.88 -0.23 -14.09
C SER A 40 8.72 -1.12 -13.18
N CYS A 41 8.96 -0.68 -11.93
CA CYS A 41 9.69 -1.47 -10.93
C CYS A 41 8.93 -2.74 -10.54
N PHE A 42 7.62 -2.64 -10.28
CA PHE A 42 6.79 -3.81 -10.00
C PHE A 42 6.83 -4.82 -11.15
N THR A 43 6.61 -4.35 -12.39
CA THR A 43 6.62 -5.18 -13.59
C THR A 43 7.98 -5.85 -13.81
N ASN A 44 9.08 -5.13 -13.60
CA ASN A 44 10.43 -5.69 -13.70
C ASN A 44 10.63 -6.84 -12.70
N ILE A 45 10.24 -6.65 -11.44
CA ILE A 45 10.37 -7.68 -10.41
C ILE A 45 9.51 -8.90 -10.74
N TYR A 46 8.29 -8.68 -11.20
CA TYR A 46 7.41 -9.75 -11.67
C TYR A 46 8.06 -10.58 -12.78
N LEU A 47 8.54 -9.93 -13.85
CA LEU A 47 9.11 -10.61 -15.01
C LEU A 47 10.43 -11.32 -14.68
N THR A 48 11.29 -10.68 -13.88
CA THR A 48 12.59 -11.26 -13.49
C THR A 48 12.47 -12.41 -12.49
N ASN A 49 11.37 -12.45 -11.72
CA ASN A 49 11.09 -13.50 -10.73
C ASN A 49 9.88 -14.35 -11.11
N LEU A 50 9.53 -14.42 -12.40
CA LEU A 50 8.30 -15.06 -12.87
C LEU A 50 8.09 -16.48 -12.32
N PRO A 51 9.11 -17.38 -12.27
CA PRO A 51 8.91 -18.70 -11.69
C PRO A 51 8.47 -18.69 -10.22
N ALA A 52 8.97 -17.73 -9.43
CA ALA A 52 8.64 -17.60 -8.02
C ALA A 52 7.25 -16.98 -7.81
N PHE A 53 6.86 -16.01 -8.65
CA PHE A 53 5.48 -15.50 -8.67
C PHE A 53 4.47 -16.57 -9.07
N MET A 54 4.79 -17.40 -10.07
CA MET A 54 3.93 -18.51 -10.49
C MET A 54 3.81 -19.63 -9.45
N ALA A 55 4.73 -19.71 -8.50
CA ALA A 55 4.69 -20.66 -7.39
C ALA A 55 3.84 -20.17 -6.20
N CYS A 56 3.42 -18.91 -6.18
CA CYS A 56 2.55 -18.39 -5.14
C CYS A 56 1.16 -19.04 -5.19
N GLN A 57 0.61 -19.35 -4.02
CA GLN A 57 -0.74 -19.92 -3.85
C GLN A 57 -1.75 -18.87 -3.36
N GLU A 58 -1.36 -17.59 -3.41
CA GLU A 58 -2.18 -16.49 -2.95
C GLU A 58 -3.31 -16.17 -3.94
N ALA A 59 -4.36 -15.52 -3.43
CA ALA A 59 -5.56 -15.23 -4.22
C ALA A 59 -5.29 -14.34 -5.45
N ASN A 60 -4.22 -13.54 -5.42
CA ASN A 60 -3.78 -12.73 -6.55
C ASN A 60 -2.27 -12.46 -6.48
N LEU A 61 -1.74 -11.87 -7.55
CA LEU A 61 -0.34 -11.51 -7.71
C LEU A 61 0.14 -10.51 -6.64
N PHE A 62 -0.68 -9.51 -6.31
CA PHE A 62 -0.32 -8.43 -5.40
C PHE A 62 -0.19 -8.92 -3.96
N LEU A 63 -1.05 -9.85 -3.53
CA LEU A 63 -0.93 -10.52 -2.24
C LEU A 63 0.34 -11.38 -2.15
N CYS A 64 0.70 -12.07 -3.23
CA CYS A 64 1.97 -12.79 -3.33
C CYS A 64 3.17 -11.84 -3.21
N PHE A 65 3.13 -10.70 -3.90
CA PHE A 65 4.12 -9.63 -3.75
C PHE A 65 4.24 -9.19 -2.29
N CYS A 66 3.12 -8.80 -1.67
CA CYS A 66 3.10 -8.23 -0.32
C CYS A 66 3.50 -9.19 0.80
N LYS A 67 3.26 -10.49 0.63
CA LYS A 67 3.70 -11.51 1.59
C LYS A 67 5.16 -11.92 1.43
N SER A 68 5.80 -11.55 0.33
CA SER A 68 7.22 -11.84 0.08
C SER A 68 8.10 -10.68 0.50
N VAL A 69 8.82 -10.84 1.61
CA VAL A 69 9.84 -9.88 2.06
C VAL A 69 10.86 -9.62 0.94
N THR A 70 11.23 -10.66 0.17
CA THR A 70 12.16 -10.54 -0.95
C THR A 70 11.63 -9.63 -2.05
N PHE A 71 10.38 -9.82 -2.51
CA PHE A 71 9.85 -9.01 -3.61
C PHE A 71 9.65 -7.55 -3.22
N VAL A 72 9.13 -7.31 -2.02
CA VAL A 72 8.95 -5.95 -1.49
C VAL A 72 10.32 -5.26 -1.31
N THR A 73 11.35 -5.99 -0.87
CA THR A 73 12.72 -5.43 -0.77
C THR A 73 13.29 -5.07 -2.14
N LEU A 74 13.13 -5.95 -3.13
CA LEU A 74 13.55 -5.67 -4.51
C LEU A 74 12.80 -4.48 -5.10
N TYR A 75 11.52 -4.31 -4.74
CA TYR A 75 10.70 -3.18 -5.16
C TYR A 75 11.24 -1.87 -4.62
N LYS A 76 11.45 -1.82 -3.30
CA LYS A 76 12.07 -0.65 -2.67
C LYS A 76 13.42 -0.33 -3.30
N GLN A 77 14.27 -1.34 -3.50
CA GLN A 77 15.57 -1.14 -4.13
C GLN A 77 15.43 -0.56 -5.55
N CYS A 78 14.57 -1.14 -6.38
CA CYS A 78 14.33 -0.65 -7.73
C CYS A 78 13.86 0.81 -7.73
N VAL A 79 12.90 1.16 -6.86
CA VAL A 79 12.37 2.53 -6.75
C VAL A 79 13.49 3.49 -6.34
N CYS A 80 14.26 3.14 -5.32
CA CYS A 80 15.33 4.00 -4.82
C CYS A 80 16.49 4.20 -5.81
N GLU A 81 16.74 3.23 -6.68
CA GLU A 81 17.80 3.30 -7.70
C GLU A 81 17.33 3.98 -8.99
N ASN A 82 16.08 3.78 -9.40
CA ASN A 82 15.64 4.11 -10.77
C ASN A 82 14.59 5.22 -10.87
N CYS A 83 13.85 5.53 -9.80
CA CYS A 83 12.84 6.59 -9.87
C CYS A 83 13.46 7.99 -9.78
N PRO A 84 12.85 8.99 -10.45
CA PRO A 84 13.11 10.41 -10.20
C PRO A 84 13.01 10.74 -8.71
N ALA A 85 13.84 11.67 -8.23
CA ALA A 85 13.93 11.96 -6.80
C ALA A 85 12.60 12.47 -6.20
N ASP A 86 11.84 13.21 -7.00
CA ASP A 86 10.51 13.74 -6.68
C ASP A 86 9.38 12.69 -6.73
N GLU A 87 9.60 11.52 -7.34
CA GLU A 87 8.60 10.45 -7.44
C GLU A 87 8.84 9.30 -6.44
N LYS A 88 10.00 9.25 -5.77
CA LYS A 88 10.39 8.09 -4.94
C LYS A 88 9.43 7.82 -3.79
N GLU A 89 9.02 8.86 -3.08
CA GLU A 89 8.13 8.70 -1.92
C GLU A 89 6.76 8.19 -2.37
N ASP A 90 6.20 8.78 -3.43
CA ASP A 90 4.91 8.37 -4.01
C ASP A 90 4.98 6.95 -4.59
N ALA A 91 6.09 6.58 -5.24
CA ALA A 91 6.31 5.23 -5.74
C ALA A 91 6.43 4.21 -4.60
N LEU A 92 7.12 4.53 -3.50
CA LEU A 92 7.14 3.65 -2.34
C LEU A 92 5.75 3.56 -1.69
N GLN A 93 5.02 4.67 -1.64
CA GLN A 93 3.66 4.70 -1.11
C GLN A 93 2.71 3.82 -1.93
N PHE A 94 2.81 3.83 -3.27
CA PHE A 94 2.07 2.90 -4.14
C PHE A 94 2.27 1.43 -3.73
N GLY A 95 3.51 1.03 -3.41
CA GLY A 95 3.81 -0.32 -2.94
C GLY A 95 3.17 -0.65 -1.59
N LEU A 96 3.17 0.31 -0.65
CA LEU A 96 2.51 0.16 0.66
C LEU A 96 1.00 0.05 0.50
N ASP A 97 0.41 0.92 -0.30
CA ASP A 97 -1.03 1.03 -0.51
C ASP A 97 -1.58 -0.21 -1.23
N THR A 98 -0.85 -0.71 -2.23
CA THR A 98 -1.13 -2.01 -2.89
C THR A 98 -1.25 -3.12 -1.84
N CYS A 99 -0.33 -3.15 -0.86
CA CYS A 99 -0.37 -4.16 0.19
C CYS A 99 -1.50 -3.95 1.19
N THR A 100 -1.88 -2.72 1.47
CA THR A 100 -3.07 -2.44 2.29
C THR A 100 -4.36 -2.87 1.61
N LEU A 101 -4.54 -2.55 0.32
CA LEU A 101 -5.72 -2.97 -0.45
C LEU A 101 -5.87 -4.50 -0.53
N ASN A 102 -4.74 -5.21 -0.58
CA ASN A 102 -4.71 -6.67 -0.62
C ASN A 102 -4.74 -7.34 0.77
N ASN A 103 -5.10 -6.62 1.83
CA ASN A 103 -5.15 -7.13 3.22
C ASN A 103 -3.81 -7.69 3.74
N ALA A 104 -2.69 -7.14 3.27
CA ALA A 104 -1.34 -7.53 3.63
C ALA A 104 -0.49 -6.30 4.02
N THR A 105 -1.07 -5.37 4.78
CA THR A 105 -0.40 -4.14 5.21
C THR A 105 0.98 -4.41 5.81
N ILE A 106 1.99 -3.73 5.27
CA ILE A 106 3.38 -3.81 5.70
C ILE A 106 3.86 -2.43 6.18
N GLY A 107 4.50 -2.37 7.35
CA GLY A 107 5.08 -1.12 7.87
C GLY A 107 6.61 -1.04 7.79
N TRP A 108 7.26 -2.17 7.51
CA TRP A 108 8.72 -2.30 7.60
C TRP A 108 9.46 -1.79 6.35
N MET A 109 8.79 -1.70 5.20
CA MET A 109 9.41 -1.17 3.99
C MET A 109 9.73 0.32 4.14
N GLY A 110 8.85 1.08 4.82
CA GLY A 110 8.90 2.54 4.88
C GLY A 110 8.59 3.19 3.52
N ASN A 111 8.40 4.51 3.52
CA ASN A 111 8.10 5.31 2.34
C ASN A 111 9.29 6.21 1.91
N THR A 112 10.48 5.97 2.46
CA THR A 112 11.70 6.70 2.10
C THR A 112 12.80 5.76 1.62
N CYS A 113 13.60 6.28 0.70
CA CYS A 113 14.97 5.87 0.44
C CYS A 113 15.90 6.59 1.42
#